data_AF-A0A165ATK3-F1
#
_entry.id   AF-A0A165ATK3-F1
#
_cell.length_a   1.000
_cell.length_b   1.000
_cell.length_c   1.000
_cell.angle_alpha   90.00
_cell.angle_beta   90.00
_cell.angle_gamma   90.00
#
_symmetry.space_group_name_H-M   'P 1'
#
loop_
_entity.id
_entity.type
_entity.pdbx_description
1 polymer ?
#
loop_
_entity_poly.entity_id
_entity_poly.type
_entity_poly.pdbx_seq_one_letter_code
_entity_poly.pdbx_strand_id
1 'polypeptide(L)'
;MDGIRVARVEGVLCCKAGTTALGTVHLTAHHLIFHYDDDPTREEMWIPYPLISLVTRLPLTLQGLCPLTIRTRTFESIILLFSTEKEAVDVFESVKELTVTASVTQLYAFYFVPNPPYQAQNGWSLYSPREE
;
A
#
# COMPACT_ATOMS: atom_id res chain seq x y z
N MET A 1 4.54 -11.35 12.52
CA MET A 1 4.32 -10.98 11.11
C MET A 1 2.82 -11.07 10.78
N ASP A 2 1.95 -10.85 11.77
CA ASP A 2 0.50 -11.07 11.72
C ASP A 2 -0.21 -9.82 12.25
N GLY A 3 -0.18 -8.74 11.48
CA GLY A 3 -0.92 -7.50 11.76
C GLY A 3 -2.08 -7.24 10.79
N ILE A 4 -2.29 -8.14 9.82
CA ILE A 4 -3.34 -7.99 8.82
C ILE A 4 -4.66 -8.45 9.43
N ARG A 5 -5.51 -7.48 9.81
CA ARG A 5 -6.86 -7.74 10.32
C ARG A 5 -7.85 -8.05 9.20
N VAL A 6 -7.58 -7.54 8.00
CA VAL A 6 -8.38 -7.76 6.79
C VAL A 6 -7.47 -7.86 5.57
N ALA A 7 -7.56 -8.96 4.82
CA ALA A 7 -6.71 -9.18 3.66
C ALA A 7 -7.25 -8.53 2.38
N ARG A 8 -8.58 -8.37 2.29
CA ARG A 8 -9.28 -7.87 1.10
C ARG A 8 -10.55 -7.12 1.51
N VAL A 9 -10.76 -5.94 0.93
CA VAL A 9 -11.98 -5.14 1.08
C VAL A 9 -12.46 -4.70 -0.29
N GLU A 10 -13.68 -5.08 -0.66
CA GLU A 10 -14.29 -4.79 -1.96
C GLU A 10 -15.15 -3.53 -1.91
N GLY A 11 -15.46 -2.96 -3.08
CA GLY A 11 -16.38 -1.82 -3.17
C GLY A 11 -15.83 -0.53 -2.56
N VAL A 12 -14.51 -0.35 -2.57
CA VAL A 12 -13.83 0.84 -2.04
C VAL A 12 -13.68 1.87 -3.17
N LEU A 13 -14.07 3.12 -2.92
CA LEU A 13 -13.81 4.20 -3.87
C LEU A 13 -12.43 4.79 -3.59
N CYS A 14 -11.57 4.84 -4.61
CA CYS A 14 -10.26 5.47 -4.56
C CYS A 14 -10.29 6.79 -5.31
N CYS A 15 -10.04 7.89 -4.60
CA CYS A 15 -9.82 9.20 -5.17
C CYS A 15 -8.33 9.49 -5.26
N LYS A 16 -7.81 9.68 -6.48
CA LYS A 16 -6.42 10.07 -6.75
C LYS A 16 -6.38 11.13 -7.85
N ALA A 17 -5.66 12.23 -7.62
CA ALA A 17 -5.44 13.30 -8.60
C ALA A 17 -6.73 13.83 -9.28
N GLY A 18 -7.83 13.93 -8.53
CA GLY A 18 -9.12 14.42 -9.03
C GLY A 18 -9.98 13.36 -9.75
N THR A 19 -9.46 12.15 -9.95
CA THR A 19 -10.24 11.01 -10.47
C THR A 19 -10.72 10.12 -9.33
N THR A 20 -11.94 9.58 -9.46
CA THR A 20 -12.50 8.61 -8.51
C THR A 20 -12.77 7.32 -9.26
N ALA A 21 -12.35 6.19 -8.69
CA ALA A 21 -12.59 4.87 -9.28
C ALA A 21 -13.05 3.88 -8.20
N LEU A 22 -13.94 2.98 -8.56
CA LEU A 22 -14.35 1.86 -7.72
C LEU A 22 -13.35 0.71 -7.85
N GLY A 23 -13.09 0.03 -6.74
CA GLY A 23 -12.14 -1.05 -6.74
C GLY A 23 -12.08 -1.83 -5.44
N THR A 24 -11.06 -2.68 -5.36
CA THR A 24 -10.82 -3.58 -4.25
C THR A 24 -9.44 -3.30 -3.64
N VAL A 25 -9.37 -3.12 -2.32
CA VAL A 25 -8.13 -2.97 -1.57
C VAL A 25 -7.66 -4.35 -1.09
N HIS A 26 -6.44 -4.72 -1.44
CA HIS A 26 -5.74 -5.89 -0.92
C HIS A 26 -4.58 -5.45 -0.02
N LEU A 27 -4.47 -6.07 1.15
CA LEU A 27 -3.36 -5.86 2.08
C LEU A 27 -2.47 -7.10 2.07
N THR A 28 -1.18 -6.89 1.84
CA THR A 28 -0.16 -7.93 1.88
C THR A 28 0.82 -7.65 3.02
N ALA A 29 1.87 -8.45 3.18
CA ALA A 29 2.88 -8.19 4.21
C ALA A 29 3.69 -6.90 3.98
N HIS A 30 3.78 -6.41 2.74
CA HIS A 30 4.70 -5.31 2.38
C HIS A 30 4.07 -4.19 1.55
N HIS A 31 2.90 -4.43 0.95
CA HIS A 31 2.22 -3.50 0.06
C HIS A 31 0.72 -3.45 0.32
N LEU A 32 0.15 -2.25 0.21
CA LEU A 32 -1.27 -2.04 -0.05
C LEU A 32 -1.46 -2.00 -1.57
N ILE A 33 -2.36 -2.82 -2.08
CA ILE A 33 -2.65 -2.93 -3.52
C ILE A 33 -4.10 -2.51 -3.74
N PHE A 34 -4.35 -1.62 -4.70
CA PHE A 34 -5.68 -1.24 -5.12
C PHE A 34 -5.93 -1.72 -6.55
N HIS A 35 -6.90 -2.61 -6.71
CA HIS A 35 -7.36 -3.13 -7.99
C HIS A 35 -8.56 -2.30 -8.47
N TYR A 36 -8.56 -1.87 -9.73
CA TYR A 36 -9.65 -1.09 -10.31
C TYR A 36 -10.72 -2.02 -10.89
N ASP A 37 -11.98 -1.87 -10.48
CA ASP A 37 -13.06 -2.73 -10.98
C ASP A 37 -13.63 -2.24 -12.33
N ASP A 38 -13.42 -0.95 -12.64
CA ASP A 38 -13.98 -0.27 -13.82
C ASP A 38 -13.31 -0.74 -15.13
N ASP A 39 -12.03 -1.09 -15.07
CA ASP A 39 -11.27 -1.54 -16.24
C ASP A 39 -10.20 -2.59 -15.84
N PRO A 40 -10.33 -3.85 -16.28
CA PRO A 40 -9.39 -4.92 -15.93
C PRO A 40 -8.04 -4.82 -16.67
N THR A 41 -7.89 -3.90 -17.63
CA THR A 41 -6.62 -3.64 -18.31
C THR A 41 -5.80 -2.56 -17.63
N ARG A 42 -6.44 -1.79 -16.72
CA ARG A 42 -5.80 -0.75 -15.94
C ARG A 42 -4.84 -1.36 -14.92
N GLU A 43 -3.61 -0.84 -14.92
CA GLU A 43 -2.59 -1.26 -13.97
C GLU A 43 -3.05 -1.01 -12.53
N GLU A 44 -2.82 -2.01 -11.67
CA GLU A 44 -3.08 -1.95 -10.24
C GLU A 44 -2.21 -0.85 -9.59
N MET A 45 -2.75 -0.20 -8.56
CA MET A 45 -1.96 0.76 -7.78
C MET A 45 -1.31 0.06 -6.59
N TRP A 46 0.02 0.06 -6.57
CA TRP A 46 0.81 -0.55 -5.51
C TRP A 46 1.44 0.51 -4.62
N ILE A 47 1.19 0.44 -3.32
CA ILE A 47 1.74 1.36 -2.31
C ILE A 47 2.55 0.53 -1.31
N PRO A 48 3.89 0.54 -1.40
CA PRO A 48 4.76 -0.04 -0.39
C PRO A 48 4.53 0.66 0.96
N TYR A 49 4.40 -0.10 2.05
CA TYR A 49 4.21 0.49 3.38
C TYR A 49 5.31 1.48 3.77
N PRO A 50 6.59 1.24 3.46
CA PRO A 50 7.63 2.24 3.71
C PRO A 50 7.39 3.56 2.99
N LEU A 51 6.69 3.62 1.86
CA LEU A 51 6.40 4.89 1.20
C LEU A 51 5.29 5.69 1.88
N ILE A 52 4.52 5.11 2.79
CA ILE A 52 3.47 5.82 3.52
C ILE A 52 4.12 6.74 4.56
N SER A 53 3.90 8.04 4.40
CA SER A 53 4.37 9.08 5.34
C SER A 53 3.34 9.33 6.43
N LEU A 54 2.07 9.39 6.04
CA LEU A 54 0.95 9.64 6.95
C LEU A 54 -0.28 8.90 6.46
N VAL A 55 -0.96 8.25 7.39
CA VAL A 55 -2.32 7.72 7.18
C VAL A 55 -3.26 8.37 8.17
N THR A 56 -4.40 8.85 7.71
CA THR A 56 -5.36 9.60 8.53
C THR A 56 -6.77 9.12 8.26
N ARG A 57 -7.45 8.66 9.31
CA ARG A 57 -8.88 8.35 9.27
C ARG A 57 -9.67 9.63 9.48
N LEU A 58 -10.55 9.96 8.54
CA LEU A 58 -11.41 11.14 8.61
C LEU A 58 -12.80 10.75 9.15
N PRO A 59 -13.58 11.73 9.66
CA PRO A 59 -14.96 11.49 10.07
C PRO A 59 -15.83 10.98 8.90
N LEU A 60 -16.95 10.35 9.25
CA LEU A 60 -17.96 9.90 8.30
C LEU A 60 -18.42 11.06 7.39
N THR A 61 -18.54 10.80 6.09
CA THR A 61 -19.09 11.76 5.14
C THR A 61 -20.61 11.83 5.23
N LEU A 62 -21.21 12.86 4.63
CA LEU A 62 -22.68 12.99 4.53
C LEU A 62 -23.34 11.84 3.75
N GLN A 63 -22.56 11.17 2.90
CA GLN A 63 -22.97 9.99 2.14
C GLN A 63 -22.82 8.69 2.93
N GLY A 64 -22.37 8.75 4.18
CA GLY A 64 -22.16 7.57 5.03
C GLY A 64 -20.87 6.80 4.73
N LEU A 65 -19.93 7.39 3.99
CA LEU A 65 -18.65 6.76 3.68
C LEU A 65 -17.59 7.13 4.73
N CYS A 66 -16.67 6.21 4.99
CA CYS A 66 -15.56 6.38 5.92
C CYS A 66 -14.25 6.65 5.16
N PRO A 67 -13.73 7.89 5.13
CA PRO A 67 -12.52 8.20 4.38
C PRO A 67 -11.24 7.84 5.14
N LEU A 68 -10.29 7.26 4.41
CA LEU A 68 -8.93 7.01 4.84
C LEU A 68 -7.98 7.71 3.87
N THR A 69 -7.32 8.78 4.34
CA THR A 69 -6.34 9.53 3.55
C THR A 69 -4.96 8.92 3.74
N ILE A 70 -4.30 8.58 2.66
CA ILE A 70 -2.91 8.10 2.61
C ILE A 70 -2.06 9.15 1.90
N ARG A 71 -1.02 9.61 2.58
CA ARG A 71 0.01 10.49 2.00
C ARG A 71 1.32 9.76 1.93
N THR A 72 1.93 9.75 0.76
CA THR A 72 3.21 9.08 0.53
C THR A 72 4.38 10.05 0.68
N ARG A 73 5.58 9.48 0.82
CA ARG A 73 6.86 10.22 0.77
C ARG A 73 7.18 10.78 -0.62
N THR A 74 6.45 10.34 -1.65
CA THR A 74 6.52 10.83 -3.03
C THR A 74 5.55 11.99 -3.31
N PHE A 75 4.95 12.56 -2.26
CA PHE A 75 3.97 13.67 -2.34
C PHE A 75 2.65 13.33 -3.01
N GLU A 76 2.35 12.04 -3.18
CA GLU A 76 1.04 11.61 -3.64
C GLU A 76 0.05 11.57 -2.47
N SER A 77 -1.18 11.99 -2.74
CA SER A 77 -2.29 11.93 -1.78
C SER A 77 -3.42 11.11 -2.39
N ILE A 78 -3.81 10.07 -1.66
CA ILE A 78 -4.81 9.09 -2.07
C ILE A 78 -5.87 9.04 -0.98
N ILE A 79 -7.14 8.98 -1.36
CA ILE A 79 -8.26 8.85 -0.42
C ILE A 79 -9.00 7.58 -0.76
N LEU A 80 -9.10 6.67 0.21
CA LEU A 80 -9.90 5.45 0.12
C LEU A 80 -11.20 5.68 0.91
N LEU A 81 -12.35 5.48 0.29
CA LEU A 81 -13.65 5.64 0.91
C LEU A 81 -14.27 4.26 1.10
N PHE A 82 -14.50 3.89 2.36
CA PHE A 82 -15.08 2.61 2.75
C PHE A 82 -16.57 2.74 3.07
N SER A 83 -17.32 1.66 2.86
CA SER A 83 -18.75 1.61 3.14
C SER A 83 -19.05 1.46 4.64
N THR A 84 -18.19 0.75 5.38
CA THR A 84 -18.35 0.57 6.83
C THR A 84 -17.17 1.15 7.61
N GLU A 85 -17.46 1.64 8.83
CA GLU A 85 -16.42 2.13 9.73
C GLU A 85 -15.46 1.00 10.14
N LYS A 86 -16.00 -0.21 10.32
CA LYS A 86 -15.20 -1.38 10.69
C LYS A 86 -14.10 -1.66 9.66
N GLU A 87 -14.42 -1.68 8.37
CA GLU A 87 -13.45 -1.88 7.29
C GLU A 87 -12.37 -0.79 7.31
N ALA A 88 -12.78 0.48 7.45
CA ALA A 88 -11.84 1.60 7.51
C ALA A 88 -10.88 1.49 8.71
N VAL A 89 -11.38 1.06 9.87
CA VAL A 89 -10.58 0.84 11.09
C VAL A 89 -9.64 -0.35 10.91
N ASP A 90 -10.13 -1.48 10.40
CA ASP A 90 -9.33 -2.69 10.22
C ASP A 90 -8.19 -2.46 9.20
N VAL A 91 -8.46 -1.74 8.10
CA VAL A 91 -7.44 -1.33 7.14
C VAL A 91 -6.45 -0.34 7.76
N PHE A 92 -6.93 0.69 8.46
CA PHE A 92 -6.06 1.68 9.11
C PHE A 92 -5.09 1.02 10.10
N GLU A 93 -5.59 0.14 10.96
CA GLU A 93 -4.78 -0.54 11.96
C GLU A 93 -3.77 -1.49 11.32
N SER A 94 -4.18 -2.24 10.29
CA SER A 94 -3.27 -3.12 9.55
C SER A 94 -2.15 -2.31 8.89
N VAL A 95 -2.48 -1.21 8.21
CA VAL A 95 -1.48 -0.33 7.57
C VAL A 95 -0.53 0.28 8.60
N LYS A 96 -1.05 0.73 9.74
CA LYS A 96 -0.25 1.30 10.83
C LYS A 96 0.78 0.29 11.36
N GLU A 97 0.34 -0.93 11.66
CA GLU A 97 1.19 -1.99 12.19
C GLU A 97 2.26 -2.44 11.18
N LEU A 98 1.92 -2.50 9.89
CA LEU A 98 2.84 -2.92 8.83
C LEU A 98 3.81 -1.82 8.38
N THR A 99 3.44 -0.55 8.57
CA THR A 99 4.33 0.60 8.26
C THR A 99 5.38 0.79 9.36
N VAL A 100 5.01 0.62 10.64
CA VAL A 100 5.91 0.80 11.78
C VAL A 100 6.57 -0.54 12.12
N THR A 101 7.60 -0.86 11.37
CA THR A 101 8.38 -2.08 11.56
C THR A 101 9.44 -1.92 12.66
N ALA A 102 9.57 -2.90 13.56
CA ALA A 102 10.49 -2.83 14.71
C ALA A 102 11.95 -3.13 14.35
N SER A 103 12.19 -3.90 13.28
CA SER A 103 13.52 -4.31 12.84
C SER A 103 13.69 -4.14 11.33
N VAL A 104 14.89 -3.77 10.89
CA VAL A 104 15.23 -3.71 9.46
C VAL A 104 15.06 -5.05 8.75
N THR A 105 15.24 -6.17 9.46
CA THR A 105 15.11 -7.53 8.90
C THR A 105 13.68 -7.92 8.51
N GLN A 106 12.70 -7.12 8.91
CA GLN A 106 11.29 -7.30 8.54
C GLN A 106 10.92 -6.53 7.26
N LEU A 107 11.84 -5.72 6.72
CA LEU A 107 11.64 -5.00 5.46
C LEU A 107 11.62 -5.96 4.27
N TYR A 108 10.86 -5.59 3.24
CA TYR A 108 10.68 -6.39 2.03
C TYR A 108 12.01 -6.79 1.36
N ALA A 109 13.04 -5.96 1.46
CA ALA A 109 14.37 -6.25 0.91
C ALA A 109 14.98 -7.58 1.37
N PHE A 110 14.59 -8.09 2.56
CA PHE A 110 15.06 -9.37 3.09
C PHE A 110 14.23 -10.59 2.64
N TYR A 111 13.04 -10.35 2.08
CA TYR A 111 12.12 -11.41 1.60
C TYR A 111 11.98 -11.42 0.09
N PHE A 112 12.51 -10.39 -0.59
CA PHE A 112 12.38 -10.25 -2.03
C PHE A 112 13.12 -11.37 -2.77
N VAL A 113 12.35 -12.19 -3.48
CA VAL A 113 12.87 -13.18 -4.42
C VAL A 113 12.30 -12.84 -5.79
N PRO A 114 13.15 -12.43 -6.76
CA PRO A 114 12.67 -12.05 -8.09
C PRO A 114 12.06 -13.25 -8.81
N ASN A 115 10.90 -13.04 -9.43
CA ASN A 115 10.23 -14.03 -10.26
C ASN A 115 9.72 -13.36 -11.55
N PRO A 116 10.26 -13.68 -12.74
CA PRO A 116 11.36 -14.63 -12.99
C PRO A 116 12.71 -14.14 -12.42
N PRO A 117 13.69 -15.03 -12.18
CA PRO A 117 15.01 -14.65 -11.73
C PRO A 117 15.68 -13.70 -12.75
N TYR A 118 16.35 -12.67 -12.25
CA TYR A 118 17.07 -11.72 -13.10
C TYR A 118 18.28 -12.36 -13.77
N GLN A 119 18.60 -11.89 -14.98
CA GLN A 119 19.83 -12.30 -15.68
C GLN A 119 21.09 -11.78 -14.98
N ALA A 120 21.01 -10.61 -14.35
CA ALA A 120 22.09 -10.03 -13.57
C ALA A 120 22.10 -10.65 -12.16
N GLN A 121 23.20 -11.32 -11.81
CA GLN A 121 23.29 -12.09 -10.56
C GLN A 121 23.83 -11.31 -9.37
N ASN A 122 24.56 -10.20 -9.59
CA ASN A 122 25.24 -9.51 -8.50
C ASN A 122 25.44 -8.01 -8.75
N GLY A 123 24.62 -7.19 -8.08
CA GLY A 123 24.79 -5.73 -8.04
C GLY A 123 25.80 -5.24 -7.00
N TRP A 124 26.17 -6.08 -6.02
CA TRP A 124 27.05 -5.69 -4.91
C TRP A 124 28.50 -5.48 -5.32
N SER A 125 28.92 -6.07 -6.43
CA SER A 125 30.28 -5.94 -6.97
C SER A 125 30.40 -4.86 -8.06
N LEU A 126 29.33 -4.08 -8.32
CA LEU A 126 29.36 -3.02 -9.33
C LEU A 126 30.34 -1.89 -8.96
N TYR A 127 30.47 -1.63 -7.66
CA TYR A 127 31.31 -0.56 -7.13
C TYR A 127 32.41 -1.12 -6.24
N SER A 128 33.64 -0.71 -6.50
CA SER A 128 34.82 -1.06 -5.71
C SER A 128 35.56 0.24 -5.37
N PRO A 129 35.57 0.67 -4.09
CA PRO A 129 36.22 1.93 -3.69
C PRO A 129 37.73 2.00 -4.00
N ARG A 130 38.36 0.86 -4.33
CA ARG A 130 39.79 0.79 -4.68
C ARG A 130 40.06 0.96 -6.17
N GLU A 131 39.04 0.79 -7.00
CA GLU A 131 39.14 0.80 -8.47
C GLU A 131 38.51 2.06 -9.08
N GLU A 132 38.01 2.98 -8.24
CA GLU A 132 37.55 4.32 -8.61
C GLU A 132 38.69 5.35 -8.58
#